data_AF-A0A7S1LTF0-F1
#
_entry.id   AF-A0A7S1LTF0-F1
#
_cell.length_a   1.000
_cell.length_b   1.000
_cell.length_c   1.000
_cell.angle_alpha   90.00
_cell.angle_beta   90.00
_cell.angle_gamma   90.00
#
_symmetry.space_group_name_H-M   'P 1'
#
loop_
_entity.id
_entity.type
_entity.pdbx_description
1 polymer ?
#
loop_
_entity_poly.entity_id
_entity_poly.type
_entity_poly.pdbx_seq_one_letter_code
_entity_poly.pdbx_strand_id
1 'polypeptide(L)'
;RVAEGRHPAWGKVKLVQEHLERQTSDWVMWADCDVYFMNMSTTLDSLLFRYGASEAAAGGGFHLDPDFHFLVTEDHAMLNTGIFLARSTTWSVELMRRVWGPEDSVWSDHPWWEQAAMAWDFWSELPQR
;
A
#
# COMPACT_ATOMS: atom_id res chain seq x y z
N ARG A 1 -7.78 19.99 -2.19
CA ARG A 1 -6.84 18.85 -2.51
C ARG A 1 -6.61 17.90 -1.32
N VAL A 2 -7.41 18.04 -0.26
CA VAL A 2 -7.67 16.95 0.71
C VAL A 2 -8.87 16.17 0.14
N ALA A 3 -9.19 14.98 0.65
CA ALA A 3 -10.31 14.15 0.20
C ALA A 3 -11.69 14.85 0.39
N GLU A 4 -11.96 15.88 -0.40
CA GLU A 4 -13.20 16.67 -0.37
C GLU A 4 -14.39 15.74 -0.63
N GLY A 5 -15.36 15.75 0.28
CA GLY A 5 -16.51 14.84 0.22
C GLY A 5 -16.28 13.45 0.84
N ARG A 6 -15.11 13.17 1.44
CA ARG A 6 -14.84 11.92 2.16
C ARG A 6 -14.19 12.16 3.52
N HIS A 7 -14.18 11.13 4.37
CA HIS A 7 -13.47 11.17 5.65
C HIS A 7 -11.96 11.48 5.45
N PRO A 8 -11.30 12.26 6.33
CA PRO A 8 -9.89 12.64 6.16
C PRO A 8 -8.90 11.48 5.96
N ALA A 9 -9.21 10.30 6.48
CA ALA A 9 -8.42 9.07 6.26
C ALA A 9 -8.19 8.78 4.76
N TRP A 10 -9.15 9.14 3.90
CA TRP A 10 -9.05 9.00 2.44
C TRP A 10 -7.98 9.89 1.80
N GLY A 11 -7.51 10.94 2.49
CA GLY A 11 -6.49 11.84 1.98
C GLY A 11 -5.20 11.13 1.59
N LYS A 12 -4.84 10.06 2.32
CA LYS A 12 -3.64 9.25 2.04
C LYS A 12 -3.66 8.62 0.65
N VAL A 13 -4.82 8.14 0.21
CA VAL A 13 -4.98 7.45 -1.08
C VAL A 13 -4.63 8.38 -2.24
N LYS A 14 -5.20 9.60 -2.26
CA LYS A 14 -4.90 10.58 -3.31
C LYS A 14 -3.46 11.08 -3.27
N LEU A 15 -2.92 11.32 -2.08
CA LEU A 15 -1.56 11.82 -1.96
C LEU A 15 -0.55 10.77 -2.41
N VAL A 16 -0.71 9.51 -1.98
CA VAL A 16 0.13 8.39 -2.42
C VAL A 16 -0.02 8.17 -3.92
N GLN A 17 -1.24 8.21 -4.47
CA GLN A 17 -1.48 8.13 -5.92
C GLN A 17 -0.67 9.19 -6.67
N GLU A 18 -0.74 10.46 -6.24
CA GLU A 18 0.00 11.56 -6.88
C GLU A 18 1.52 11.33 -6.86
N HIS A 19 2.07 10.81 -5.76
CA HIS A 19 3.50 10.49 -5.69
C HIS A 19 3.90 9.30 -6.56
N LEU A 20 3.07 8.26 -6.62
CA LEU A 20 3.29 7.10 -7.49
C LEU A 20 3.23 7.51 -8.98
N GLU A 21 2.29 8.38 -9.36
CA GLU A 21 2.15 8.87 -10.74
C GLU A 21 3.33 9.76 -11.19
N ARG A 22 3.95 10.49 -10.25
CA ARG A 22 5.14 11.30 -10.54
C ARG A 22 6.40 10.47 -10.77
N GLN A 23 6.44 9.24 -10.26
CA GLN A 23 7.57 8.29 -10.41
C GLN A 23 8.94 8.88 -10.05
N THR A 24 9.01 9.75 -9.03
CA THR A 24 10.27 10.36 -8.57
C THR A 24 11.04 9.48 -7.58
N SER A 25 10.45 8.37 -7.13
CA SER A 25 11.00 7.44 -6.14
C SER A 25 10.62 6.01 -6.54
N ASP A 26 11.45 5.02 -6.21
CA ASP A 26 11.13 3.60 -6.47
C ASP A 26 9.99 3.07 -5.59
N TRP A 27 9.92 3.60 -4.36
CA TRP A 27 8.93 3.26 -3.34
C TRP A 27 8.40 4.53 -2.67
N VAL A 28 7.11 4.53 -2.34
CA VAL A 28 6.43 5.54 -1.55
C VAL A 28 5.99 4.87 -0.24
N MET A 29 6.46 5.40 0.89
CA MET A 29 6.00 4.95 2.21
C MET A 29 4.95 5.93 2.73
N TRP A 30 3.80 5.39 3.14
CA TRP A 30 2.83 6.12 3.94
C TRP A 30 3.01 5.74 5.42
N ALA A 31 2.89 6.72 6.30
CA ALA A 31 2.80 6.52 7.75
C ALA A 31 1.81 7.54 8.32
N ASP A 32 0.84 7.07 9.11
CA ASP A 32 -0.08 7.92 9.85
C ASP A 32 0.67 8.77 10.89
N CYS A 33 0.07 9.89 11.30
CA CYS A 33 0.72 10.87 12.18
C CYS A 33 0.96 10.36 13.61
N ASP A 34 0.35 9.24 13.96
CA ASP A 34 0.49 8.53 15.23
C ASP A 34 1.44 7.31 15.14
N VAL A 35 2.15 7.13 14.02
CA VAL A 35 3.20 6.13 13.86
C VAL A 35 4.53 6.65 14.41
N TYR A 36 5.18 5.82 15.24
CA TYR A 36 6.52 6.09 15.79
C TYR A 36 7.53 5.02 15.39
N PHE A 37 8.73 5.44 15.00
CA PHE A 37 9.84 4.54 14.71
C PHE A 37 10.62 4.22 15.99
N MET A 38 10.48 2.99 16.48
CA MET A 38 11.10 2.56 17.74
C MET A 38 12.49 1.92 17.56
N ASN A 39 12.86 1.57 16.31
CA ASN A 39 14.15 0.99 15.98
C ASN A 39 14.70 1.58 14.69
N MET A 40 15.57 2.58 14.81
CA MET A 40 16.20 3.27 13.68
C MET A 40 17.34 2.47 13.02
N SER A 41 17.69 1.29 13.55
CA SER A 41 18.69 0.40 12.93
C SER A 41 18.09 -0.52 11.88
N THR A 42 16.76 -0.71 11.88
CA THR A 42 16.06 -1.44 10.82
C THR A 42 15.86 -0.52 9.63
N THR A 43 16.43 -0.86 8.47
CA THR A 43 16.26 -0.09 7.23
C THR A 43 15.01 -0.54 6.48
N LEU A 44 14.42 0.37 5.68
CA LEU A 44 13.31 0.01 4.79
C LEU A 44 13.71 -1.07 3.78
N ASP A 45 14.93 -0.99 3.24
CA ASP A 45 15.49 -2.01 2.34
C ASP A 45 15.47 -3.40 2.99
N SER A 46 15.87 -3.50 4.26
CA SER A 46 15.88 -4.78 4.97
C SER A 46 14.48 -5.39 5.10
N LEU A 47 13.44 -4.56 5.21
CA LEU A 47 12.05 -5.00 5.22
C LEU A 47 11.61 -5.45 3.81
N LEU A 48 11.91 -4.66 2.78
CA LEU A 48 11.58 -5.00 1.40
C LEU A 48 12.20 -6.34 0.99
N PHE A 49 13.49 -6.55 1.24
CA PHE A 49 14.17 -7.81 0.91
C PHE A 49 13.68 -8.97 1.78
N ARG A 50 13.32 -8.72 3.05
CA ARG A 50 12.81 -9.78 3.93
C ARG A 50 11.48 -10.35 3.46
N TYR A 51 10.58 -9.50 2.95
CA TYR A 51 9.21 -9.89 2.62
C TYR A 51 8.94 -10.02 1.12
N GLY A 52 9.75 -9.39 0.28
CA GLY A 52 9.55 -9.33 -1.17
C GLY A 52 10.68 -9.92 -2.00
N ALA A 53 11.73 -10.49 -1.39
CA ALA A 53 12.71 -11.23 -2.16
C ALA A 53 12.17 -12.62 -2.53
N SER A 54 12.38 -13.02 -3.77
CA SER A 54 12.21 -14.41 -4.21
C SER A 54 13.56 -15.03 -4.54
N GLU A 55 13.63 -16.36 -4.44
CA GLU A 55 14.86 -17.09 -4.71
C GLU A 55 15.20 -16.97 -6.21
N ALA A 56 16.28 -16.27 -6.53
CA ALA A 56 16.69 -16.08 -7.92
C ALA A 56 17.09 -17.43 -8.53
N ALA A 57 16.47 -17.78 -9.67
CA ALA A 57 16.85 -18.93 -10.47
C ALA A 57 18.38 -18.92 -10.74
N ALA A 58 19.06 -20.01 -10.37
CA ALA A 58 20.45 -20.35 -10.66
C ALA A 58 21.39 -19.16 -10.98
N GLY A 59 21.76 -18.38 -9.95
CA GLY A 59 22.67 -17.23 -10.13
C GLY A 59 23.16 -16.53 -8.85
N GLY A 60 22.60 -16.84 -7.67
CA GLY A 60 23.21 -16.51 -6.38
C GLY A 60 23.10 -15.05 -5.91
N GLY A 61 22.22 -14.22 -6.49
CA GLY A 61 21.96 -12.87 -6.00
C GLY A 61 20.59 -12.73 -5.34
N PHE A 62 20.51 -12.03 -4.21
CA PHE A 62 19.24 -11.58 -3.61
C PHE A 62 18.68 -10.41 -4.41
N HIS A 63 17.50 -10.61 -5.02
CA HIS A 63 16.79 -9.59 -5.77
C HIS A 63 15.36 -9.49 -5.24
N LEU A 64 14.77 -8.30 -5.28
CA LEU A 64 13.33 -8.17 -5.06
C LEU A 64 12.59 -8.85 -6.22
N ASP A 65 11.53 -9.57 -5.88
CA ASP A 65 10.63 -10.14 -6.87
C ASP A 65 10.07 -9.01 -7.76
N PRO A 66 10.15 -9.13 -9.10
CA PRO A 66 9.60 -8.12 -10.00
C PRO A 66 8.11 -7.85 -9.77
N ASP A 67 7.36 -8.85 -9.30
CA ASP A 67 5.92 -8.78 -9.04
C ASP A 67 5.59 -8.33 -7.59
N PHE A 68 6.61 -8.05 -6.77
CA PHE A 68 6.42 -7.43 -5.46
C PHE A 68 6.18 -5.91 -5.62
N HIS A 69 4.93 -5.50 -5.42
CA HIS A 69 4.47 -4.12 -5.61
C HIS A 69 4.04 -3.41 -4.33
N PHE A 70 3.64 -4.15 -3.30
CA PHE A 70 3.04 -3.55 -2.10
C PHE A 70 3.42 -4.33 -0.86
N LEU A 71 3.75 -3.62 0.22
CA LEU A 71 3.96 -4.17 1.55
C LEU A 71 3.10 -3.40 2.54
N VAL A 72 2.19 -4.09 3.21
CA VAL A 72 1.21 -3.51 4.12
C VAL A 72 1.21 -4.28 5.43
N THR A 73 0.92 -3.58 6.53
CA THR A 73 0.89 -4.21 7.85
C THR A 73 -0.42 -4.93 8.12
N GLU A 74 -0.34 -5.94 8.98
CA GLU A 74 -1.49 -6.65 9.51
C GLU A 74 -1.53 -6.53 11.04
N ASP A 75 -2.74 -6.54 11.60
CA ASP A 75 -2.99 -6.64 13.03
C ASP A 75 -4.19 -7.59 13.30
N HIS A 76 -4.72 -7.59 14.52
CA HIS A 76 -5.86 -8.42 14.91
C HIS A 76 -7.16 -8.14 14.14
N ALA A 77 -7.25 -7.00 13.43
CA ALA A 77 -8.36 -6.59 12.59
C ALA A 77 -8.06 -6.80 11.08
N MET A 78 -7.16 -7.74 10.75
CA MET A 78 -6.66 -8.03 9.40
C MET A 78 -5.67 -6.97 8.91
N LEU A 79 -6.02 -6.20 7.87
CA LEU A 79 -5.16 -5.21 7.24
C LEU A 79 -5.12 -3.94 8.09
N ASN A 80 -3.94 -3.36 8.29
CA ASN A 80 -3.76 -2.03 8.89
C ASN A 80 -3.08 -1.11 7.86
N THR A 81 -3.78 -0.05 7.44
CA THR A 81 -3.29 0.94 6.45
C THR A 81 -2.68 2.18 7.09
N GLY A 82 -2.33 2.09 8.38
CA GLY A 82 -1.62 3.14 9.09
C GLY A 82 -0.16 3.26 8.65
N ILE A 83 0.44 2.17 8.15
CA ILE A 83 1.76 2.19 7.51
C ILE A 83 1.82 1.17 6.38
N PHE A 84 2.36 1.57 5.24
CA PHE A 84 2.61 0.67 4.11
C PHE A 84 3.68 1.25 3.17
N LEU A 85 4.24 0.39 2.32
CA LEU A 85 5.11 0.76 1.22
C LEU A 85 4.48 0.34 -0.10
N ALA A 86 4.42 1.28 -1.05
CA ALA A 86 3.92 1.07 -2.39
C ALA A 86 5.05 1.32 -3.39
N ARG A 87 5.33 0.34 -4.25
CA ARG A 87 6.32 0.48 -5.33
C ARG A 87 5.74 1.38 -6.42
N SER A 88 6.55 2.23 -7.03
CA SER A 88 6.14 3.10 -8.15
C SER A 88 5.96 2.32 -9.46
N THR A 89 4.94 1.45 -9.50
CA THR A 89 4.55 0.68 -10.67
C THR A 89 3.15 1.06 -11.11
N THR A 90 2.81 0.74 -12.36
CA THR A 90 1.44 0.87 -12.87
C THR A 90 0.44 0.13 -11.99
N TRP A 91 0.82 -1.05 -11.48
CA TRP A 91 -0.04 -1.83 -10.58
C TRP A 91 -0.43 -1.03 -9.33
N SER A 92 0.52 -0.37 -8.66
CA SER A 92 0.24 0.40 -7.45
C SER A 92 -0.61 1.64 -7.72
N VAL A 93 -0.41 2.29 -8.89
CA VAL A 93 -1.26 3.40 -9.32
C VAL A 93 -2.70 2.94 -9.54
N GLU A 94 -2.89 1.79 -10.21
CA GLU A 94 -4.22 1.21 -10.42
C GLU A 94 -4.86 0.75 -9.11
N LEU A 95 -4.10 0.18 -8.18
CA LEU A 95 -4.59 -0.12 -6.82
C LEU A 95 -5.16 1.13 -6.16
N MET A 96 -4.42 2.25 -6.14
CA MET A 96 -4.92 3.49 -5.53
C MET A 96 -6.18 4.03 -6.21
N ARG A 97 -6.30 3.86 -7.54
CA ARG A 97 -7.50 4.23 -8.30
C ARG A 97 -8.71 3.36 -7.94
N ARG A 98 -8.53 2.04 -7.82
CA ARG A 98 -9.60 1.12 -7.42
C ARG A 98 -10.04 1.31 -5.98
N VAL A 99 -9.10 1.47 -5.05
CA VAL A 99 -9.36 1.77 -3.64
C VAL A 99 -10.14 3.08 -3.53
N TRP A 100 -9.74 4.13 -4.27
CA TRP A 100 -10.52 5.36 -4.32
C TRP A 100 -11.93 5.08 -4.88
N GLY A 101 -12.06 4.39 -6.00
CA GLY A 101 -13.36 4.03 -6.56
C GLY A 101 -14.22 5.24 -6.98
N PRO A 102 -15.47 5.00 -7.41
CA PRO A 102 -16.40 6.05 -7.81
C PRO A 102 -16.91 6.86 -6.60
N GLU A 103 -17.58 7.99 -6.86
CA GLU A 103 -18.15 8.86 -5.81
C GLU A 103 -19.17 8.13 -4.93
N ASP A 104 -19.96 7.25 -5.52
CA ASP A 104 -20.99 6.43 -4.86
C ASP A 104 -20.47 5.09 -4.32
N SER A 105 -19.14 4.94 -4.20
CA SER A 105 -18.53 3.73 -3.63
C SER A 105 -19.08 3.44 -2.23
N VAL A 106 -19.52 2.19 -2.01
CA VAL A 106 -20.00 1.69 -0.70
C VAL A 106 -18.95 1.82 0.40
N TRP A 107 -17.68 1.95 0.02
CA TRP A 107 -16.58 2.11 0.96
C TRP A 107 -16.38 3.54 1.45
N SER A 108 -16.87 4.55 0.70
CA SER A 108 -16.64 5.97 1.01
C SER A 108 -17.04 6.34 2.43
N ASP A 109 -18.18 5.80 2.89
CA ASP A 109 -18.78 6.04 4.21
C ASP A 109 -18.65 4.84 5.16
N HIS A 110 -17.87 3.80 4.77
CA HIS A 110 -17.66 2.64 5.62
C HIS A 110 -16.94 3.06 6.92
N PRO A 111 -17.25 2.48 8.10
CA PRO A 111 -16.61 2.86 9.36
C PRO A 111 -15.08 2.68 9.41
N TRP A 112 -14.52 1.87 8.51
CA TRP A 112 -13.08 1.65 8.33
C TRP A 112 -12.55 2.27 7.02
N TRP A 113 -13.35 3.10 6.36
CA TRP A 113 -12.96 3.95 5.23
C TRP A 113 -12.10 3.24 4.15
N GLU A 114 -10.95 3.82 3.85
CA GLU A 114 -9.96 3.36 2.88
C GLU A 114 -9.30 2.03 3.28
N GLN A 115 -9.19 1.74 4.58
CA GLN A 115 -8.67 0.45 5.05
C GLN A 115 -9.57 -0.70 4.61
N ALA A 116 -10.90 -0.53 4.75
CA ALA A 116 -11.85 -1.51 4.25
C ALA A 116 -11.85 -1.62 2.72
N ALA A 117 -11.76 -0.50 2.02
CA ALA A 117 -11.66 -0.50 0.56
C ALA A 117 -10.41 -1.25 0.07
N MET A 118 -9.26 -1.03 0.71
CA MET A 118 -8.00 -1.70 0.38
C MET A 118 -8.04 -3.19 0.72
N ALA A 119 -8.58 -3.56 1.89
CA ALA A 119 -8.77 -4.96 2.24
C ALA A 119 -9.70 -5.69 1.25
N TRP A 120 -10.77 -5.03 0.80
CA TRP A 120 -11.67 -5.58 -0.22
C TRP A 120 -10.99 -5.76 -1.57
N ASP A 121 -10.18 -4.80 -2.02
CA ASP A 121 -9.47 -4.88 -3.30
C ASP A 121 -8.49 -6.06 -3.30
N PHE A 122 -7.66 -6.20 -2.25
CA PHE A 122 -6.77 -7.35 -2.10
C PHE A 122 -7.52 -8.68 -2.04
N TRP A 123 -8.64 -8.74 -1.32
CA TRP A 123 -9.45 -9.95 -1.26
C TRP A 123 -10.04 -10.32 -2.63
N SER A 124 -10.42 -9.32 -3.43
CA SER A 124 -11.02 -9.51 -4.76
C SER A 124 -10.01 -10.03 -5.79
N GLU A 125 -8.72 -9.75 -5.61
CA GLU A 125 -7.65 -10.25 -6.49
C GLU A 125 -7.19 -11.68 -6.14
N LEU A 126 -7.56 -12.23 -4.98
CA LEU A 126 -7.22 -13.61 -4.63
C LEU A 126 -7.97 -14.60 -5.55
N PRO A 127 -7.32 -15.69 -5.99
CA PRO A 127 -8.00 -16.75 -6.72
C PRO A 127 -9.19 -17.27 -5.91
N GLN A 128 -10.40 -17.03 -6.43
CA GLN A 128 -11.63 -17.56 -5.84
C GLN A 128 -11.59 -19.09 -6.00
N ARG A 129 -11.58 -19.81 -4.87
CA ARG A 129 -11.56 -21.27 -4.84
C ARG A 129 -12.92 -21.87 -5.20
#